data_AF-X6MU23-F1
#
_entry.id   AF-X6MU23-F1
#
_cell.length_a   1.000
_cell.length_b   1.000
_cell.length_c   1.000
_cell.angle_alpha   90.00
_cell.angle_beta   90.00
_cell.angle_gamma   90.00
#
_symmetry.space_group_name_H-M   'P 1'
#
loop_
_entity.id
_entity.type
_entity.pdbx_description
1 polymer ?
#
loop_
_entity_poly.entity_id
_entity_poly.type
_entity_poly.pdbx_seq_one_letter_code
_entity_poly.pdbx_strand_id
1 'polypeptide(L)'
;MIQQTNLQSSWKNIENVQPSDQNGPNNLFLSLLKSCQEGHAHSIAQQMNVQLNRIRFETFLDPVSRKTKVMALVEGKNISDNDLQTLAQRVSKECPLAQMNRLFGKEEIIWVKR
;
A
#
# COMPACT_ATOMS: atom_id res chain seq x y z
N MET A 1 -22.01 23.79 17.74
CA MET A 1 -20.78 24.04 16.96
C MET A 1 -19.79 22.95 17.31
N ILE A 2 -19.66 21.92 16.46
CA ILE A 2 -18.75 20.80 16.72
C ILE A 2 -17.47 21.06 15.93
N GLN A 3 -16.35 21.10 16.66
CA GLN A 3 -15.01 21.42 16.18
C GLN A 3 -14.57 20.43 15.10
N GLN A 4 -14.10 20.96 13.98
CA GLN A 4 -13.39 20.21 12.94
C GLN A 4 -12.04 19.76 13.52
N THR A 5 -11.88 18.47 13.77
CA THR A 5 -10.57 17.90 14.11
C THR A 5 -9.74 17.77 12.83
N ASN A 6 -8.65 18.51 12.85
CA ASN A 6 -7.65 18.68 11.82
C ASN A 6 -6.95 17.33 11.51
N LEU A 7 -7.29 16.70 10.37
CA LEU A 7 -6.71 15.43 9.89
C LEU A 7 -5.29 15.59 9.27
N GLN A 8 -4.66 16.75 9.41
CA GLN A 8 -3.48 17.13 8.64
C GLN A 8 -2.12 16.77 9.27
N SER A 9 -2.10 16.22 10.49
CA SER A 9 -0.84 16.12 11.26
C SER A 9 -0.15 14.76 11.25
N SER A 10 -0.70 13.72 10.63
CA SER A 10 -0.17 12.36 10.80
C SER A 10 0.91 11.93 9.81
N TRP A 11 1.30 12.78 8.86
CA TRP A 11 2.20 12.40 7.76
C TRP A 11 3.69 12.68 8.02
N LYS A 12 4.03 13.48 9.04
CA LYS A 12 5.40 13.97 9.27
C LYS A 12 6.36 12.99 9.98
N ASN A 13 5.90 11.83 10.44
CA ASN A 13 6.71 10.91 11.26
C ASN A 13 7.04 9.56 10.59
N ILE A 14 6.82 9.42 9.28
CA ILE A 14 7.08 8.15 8.56
C ILE A 14 8.59 7.97 8.27
N GLU A 15 9.40 9.03 8.43
CA GLU A 15 10.85 9.02 8.13
C GLU A 15 11.70 8.13 9.07
N ASN A 16 11.13 7.64 10.18
CA ASN A 16 11.83 6.80 11.16
C ASN A 16 11.25 5.37 11.29
N VAL A 17 10.45 4.91 10.32
CA VAL A 17 9.99 3.52 10.30
C VAL A 17 11.15 2.63 9.87
N GLN A 18 11.85 2.04 10.84
CA GLN A 18 12.82 0.98 10.56
C GLN A 18 12.10 -0.19 9.88
N PRO A 19 12.59 -0.68 8.73
CA PRO A 19 12.05 -1.88 8.11
C PRO A 19 12.27 -3.03 9.09
N SER A 20 11.19 -3.52 9.72
CA SER A 20 11.29 -4.74 10.51
C SER A 20 11.70 -5.86 9.57
N ASP A 21 12.77 -6.56 9.93
CA ASP A 21 13.44 -7.61 9.18
C ASP A 21 12.53 -8.40 8.25
N GLN A 22 13.10 -8.73 7.09
CA GLN A 22 12.49 -9.36 5.92
C GLN A 22 11.85 -10.75 6.15
N ASN A 23 11.58 -11.18 7.38
CA ASN A 23 11.03 -12.48 7.73
C ASN A 23 10.16 -12.43 9.00
N GLY A 24 9.19 -11.51 9.09
CA GLY A 24 7.99 -11.80 9.91
C GLY A 24 7.36 -13.12 9.44
N PRO A 25 6.64 -13.89 10.30
CA PRO A 25 6.17 -15.23 9.95
C PRO A 25 5.55 -15.20 8.55
N ASN A 26 6.18 -15.95 7.63
CA ASN A 26 5.86 -15.97 6.20
C ASN A 26 4.40 -16.41 6.04
N ASN A 27 3.50 -15.43 6.08
CA ASN A 27 2.11 -15.65 5.82
C ASN A 27 2.01 -15.87 4.31
N LEU A 28 1.95 -17.13 3.88
CA LEU A 28 1.85 -17.51 2.47
C LEU A 28 0.77 -16.69 1.74
N PHE A 29 -0.36 -16.45 2.39
CA PHE A 29 -1.42 -15.60 1.85
C PHE A 29 -0.95 -14.16 1.61
N LEU A 30 -0.17 -13.59 2.53
CA LEU A 30 0.38 -12.26 2.37
C LEU A 30 1.38 -12.18 1.21
N SER A 31 2.24 -13.19 1.05
CA SER A 31 3.16 -13.25 -0.09
C SER A 31 2.40 -13.33 -1.41
N LEU A 32 1.38 -14.18 -1.49
CA LEU A 32 0.51 -14.27 -2.67
C LEU A 32 -0.24 -12.95 -2.92
N LEU A 33 -0.75 -12.31 -1.86
CA LEU A 33 -1.44 -11.02 -1.94
C LEU A 33 -0.52 -9.95 -2.53
N LYS A 34 0.72 -9.85 -2.03
CA LYS A 34 1.73 -8.91 -2.53
C LYS A 34 2.00 -9.14 -4.02
N SER A 35 2.25 -10.39 -4.42
CA SER A 35 2.48 -10.72 -5.84
C SER A 35 1.27 -10.45 -6.74
N CYS A 36 0.05 -10.74 -6.29
CA CYS A 36 -1.17 -10.40 -7.05
C CYS A 36 -1.30 -8.90 -7.26
N GLN A 37 -1.11 -8.13 -6.19
CA GLN A 37 -1.24 -6.67 -6.25
C GLN A 37 -0.13 -6.04 -7.08
N GLU A 38 1.10 -6.55 -6.99
CA GLU A 38 2.22 -6.12 -7.82
C GLU A 38 1.92 -6.31 -9.32
N GLY A 39 1.48 -7.50 -9.71
CA GLY A 39 1.15 -7.80 -11.10
C GLY A 39 0.01 -6.91 -11.63
N HIS A 40 -1.05 -6.73 -10.85
CA HIS A 40 -2.15 -5.83 -11.23
C HIS A 40 -1.70 -4.38 -11.29
N ALA A 41 -0.87 -3.93 -10.35
CA ALA A 41 -0.37 -2.56 -10.35
C ALA A 41 0.47 -2.26 -11.59
N HIS A 42 1.34 -3.18 -12.02
CA HIS A 42 2.07 -3.03 -13.28
C HIS A 42 1.13 -2.97 -14.49
N SER A 43 0.14 -3.87 -14.57
CA SER A 43 -0.85 -3.88 -15.65
C SER A 43 -1.68 -2.58 -15.70
N ILE A 44 -2.17 -2.12 -14.55
CA ILE A 44 -2.98 -0.90 -14.44
C ILE A 44 -2.15 0.33 -14.77
N ALA A 45 -0.91 0.41 -14.29
CA ALA A 45 -0.02 1.52 -14.59
C ALA A 45 0.26 1.64 -16.09
N GLN A 46 0.46 0.52 -16.79
CA GLN A 46 0.58 0.52 -18.26
C GLN A 46 -0.67 1.10 -18.93
N GLN A 47 -1.87 0.70 -18.50
CA GLN A 47 -3.13 1.25 -19.03
C GLN A 47 -3.31 2.74 -18.76
N MET A 48 -2.75 3.23 -17.65
CA MET A 48 -2.77 4.64 -17.26
C MET A 48 -1.63 5.47 -17.89
N ASN A 49 -0.74 4.85 -18.68
CA ASN A 49 0.51 5.45 -19.16
C ASN A 49 1.42 5.99 -18.04
N VAL A 50 1.38 5.36 -16.86
CA VAL A 50 2.23 5.68 -15.71
C VAL A 50 3.49 4.80 -15.75
N GLN A 51 4.66 5.44 -15.70
CA GLN A 51 5.95 4.72 -15.74
C GLN A 51 6.37 4.29 -14.33
N LEU A 52 6.00 3.07 -13.95
CA LEU A 52 6.51 2.42 -12.74
C LEU A 52 7.88 1.79 -13.00
N ASN A 53 8.86 2.09 -12.15
CA ASN A 53 10.15 1.40 -12.14
C ASN A 53 10.11 0.17 -11.23
N ARG A 54 9.50 0.32 -10.05
CA ARG A 54 9.49 -0.72 -9.01
C ARG A 54 8.35 -0.52 -8.02
N ILE A 55 7.80 -1.63 -7.52
CA ILE A 55 6.94 -1.64 -6.33
C ILE A 55 7.62 -2.52 -5.28
N ARG A 56 7.62 -2.09 -4.01
CA ARG A 56 8.11 -2.89 -2.88
C ARG A 56 7.07 -2.94 -1.79
N PHE A 57 6.85 -4.12 -1.23
CA PHE A 57 5.91 -4.31 -0.12
C PHE A 57 6.64 -4.54 1.20
N GLU A 58 6.58 -3.54 2.06
CA GLU A 58 7.16 -3.59 3.40
C GLU A 58 6.07 -3.85 4.43
N THR A 59 6.35 -4.70 5.40
CA THR A 59 5.50 -4.91 6.57
C THR A 59 6.06 -4.13 7.74
N PHE A 60 5.19 -3.47 8.50
CA PHE A 60 5.59 -2.74 9.69
C PHE A 60 4.56 -2.95 10.80
N LEU A 61 5.01 -2.86 12.04
CA LEU A 61 4.11 -2.89 13.19
C LEU A 61 3.57 -1.48 13.43
N ASP A 62 2.26 -1.30 13.35
CA ASP A 62 1.63 -0.05 13.73
C ASP A 62 1.77 0.16 15.24
N PRO A 63 2.44 1.23 15.71
CA PRO A 63 2.64 1.46 17.14
C PRO A 63 1.32 1.72 17.89
N VAL A 64 0.28 2.20 17.21
CA VAL A 64 -1.02 2.53 17.80
C VAL A 64 -1.91 1.30 17.86
N SER A 65 -2.10 0.60 16.74
CA SER A 65 -3.01 -0.54 16.68
C SER A 65 -2.38 -1.85 17.13
N ARG A 66 -1.04 -1.91 17.24
CA ARG A 66 -0.24 -3.12 17.50
C ARG A 66 -0.48 -4.22 16.45
N LYS A 67 -1.01 -3.87 15.27
CA LYS A 67 -1.23 -4.79 14.14
C LYS A 67 -0.14 -4.63 13.09
N THR A 68 0.14 -5.72 12.38
CA THR A 68 1.05 -5.69 11.23
C THR A 68 0.33 -5.07 10.04
N LYS A 69 0.82 -3.92 9.60
CA LYS A 69 0.40 -3.24 8.38
C LYS A 69 1.34 -3.55 7.23
N VAL A 70 0.85 -3.31 6.01
CA VAL A 70 1.61 -3.46 4.77
C VAL A 70 1.62 -2.13 4.04
N MET A 71 2.81 -1.70 3.63
CA MET A 71 3.03 -0.52 2.80
C MET A 71 3.55 -0.94 1.44
N ALA A 72 2.94 -0.43 0.37
CA ALA A 72 3.41 -0.53 -1.00
C ALA A 72 4.17 0.76 -1.35
N LEU A 73 5.48 0.66 -1.42
CA LEU A 73 6.38 1.72 -1.88
C LEU A 73 6.47 1.67 -3.40
N VAL A 74 6.05 2.74 -4.05
CA VAL A 74 5.97 2.85 -5.52
C VAL A 74 7.02 3.84 -6.00
N GLU A 75 7.94 3.35 -6.82
CA GLU A 75 9.00 4.14 -7.45
C GLU A 75 8.71 4.25 -8.96
N GLY A 76 8.79 5.46 -9.51
CA GLY A 76 8.63 5.68 -10.94
C GLY A 76 8.80 7.14 -11.33
N LYS A 77 8.77 7.43 -12.62
CA LYS A 77 9.00 8.79 -13.14
C LYS A 77 7.69 9.57 -13.18
N ASN A 78 7.72 10.79 -12.62
CA ASN A 78 6.62 11.76 -12.70
C ASN A 78 5.25 11.24 -12.23
N ILE A 79 5.21 10.31 -11.28
CA ILE A 79 3.96 9.80 -10.71
C ILE A 79 3.31 10.92 -9.90
N SER A 80 2.14 11.39 -10.33
CA SER A 80 1.36 12.34 -9.54
C SER A 80 0.65 11.65 -8.38
N ASP A 81 0.25 12.42 -7.36
CA ASP A 81 -0.54 11.86 -6.25
C ASP A 81 -1.88 11.30 -6.73
N ASN A 82 -2.46 11.90 -7.77
CA ASN A 82 -3.68 11.41 -8.39
C ASN A 82 -3.46 10.07 -9.12
N ASP A 83 -2.31 9.89 -9.77
CA ASP A 83 -1.96 8.62 -10.41
C ASP A 83 -1.79 7.52 -9.37
N LEU A 84 -1.07 7.80 -8.28
CA LEU A 84 -0.89 6.85 -7.19
C LEU A 84 -2.23 6.47 -6.54
N GLN A 85 -3.09 7.45 -6.28
CA GLN A 85 -4.42 7.22 -5.71
C GLN A 85 -5.28 6.37 -6.64
N THR A 86 -5.31 6.71 -7.94
CA THR A 86 -6.06 5.96 -8.95
C THR A 86 -5.53 4.53 -9.09
N LEU A 87 -4.22 4.35 -9.12
CA LEU A 87 -3.55 3.05 -9.14
C LEU A 87 -3.97 2.20 -7.94
N ALA A 88 -3.84 2.74 -6.72
CA ALA A 88 -4.22 2.05 -5.48
C ALA A 88 -5.68 1.62 -5.47
N GLN A 89 -6.59 2.52 -5.88
CA GLN A 89 -8.02 2.24 -5.97
C GLN A 89 -8.34 1.15 -6.99
N ARG A 90 -7.71 1.20 -8.17
CA ARG A 90 -7.90 0.19 -9.20
C ARG A 90 -7.34 -1.16 -8.78
N VAL A 91 -6.14 -1.22 -8.18
CA VAL A 91 -5.57 -2.47 -7.67
C VAL A 91 -6.47 -3.09 -6.59
N SER A 92 -6.99 -2.28 -5.67
CA SER A 92 -7.92 -2.73 -4.62
C SER A 92 -9.21 -3.33 -5.19
N LYS A 93 -9.69 -2.80 -6.34
CA LYS A 93 -10.88 -3.30 -7.03
C LYS A 93 -10.60 -4.46 -7.98
N GLU A 94 -9.44 -4.51 -8.62
CA GLU A 94 -9.16 -5.44 -9.72
C GLU A 94 -8.38 -6.69 -9.26
N CYS A 95 -7.50 -6.61 -8.25
CA CYS A 95 -6.80 -7.80 -7.75
C CYS A 95 -7.77 -8.69 -6.94
N PRO A 96 -7.99 -9.96 -7.33
CA PRO A 96 -8.89 -10.86 -6.61
C PRO A 96 -8.47 -11.09 -5.17
N LEU A 97 -7.16 -11.19 -4.90
CA LEU A 97 -6.66 -11.37 -3.55
C LEU A 97 -6.86 -10.12 -2.69
N ALA A 98 -6.85 -8.91 -3.28
CA ALA A 98 -7.16 -7.68 -2.57
C ALA A 98 -8.64 -7.64 -2.17
N GLN A 99 -9.54 -8.02 -3.07
CA GLN A 99 -10.96 -8.16 -2.76
C GLN A 99 -11.20 -9.17 -1.64
N MET A 100 -10.57 -10.36 -1.71
CA MET A 100 -10.68 -11.36 -0.63
C MET A 100 -10.11 -10.83 0.69
N ASN A 101 -8.94 -10.18 0.68
CA ASN A 101 -8.34 -9.61 1.89
C ASN A 101 -9.30 -8.62 2.58
N ARG A 102 -10.00 -7.80 1.80
CA ARG A 102 -11.04 -6.88 2.29
C ARG A 102 -12.26 -7.62 2.86
N LEU A 103 -12.74 -8.67 2.19
CA LEU A 103 -13.87 -9.48 2.67
C LEU A 103 -13.58 -10.16 4.00
N PHE A 104 -12.35 -10.58 4.24
CA PHE A 104 -11.91 -11.17 5.51
C PHE A 104 -11.60 -10.13 6.60
N GLY A 105 -11.93 -8.85 6.39
CA GLY A 105 -11.75 -7.78 7.37
C GLY A 105 -10.29 -7.46 7.69
N LYS A 106 -9.35 -7.81 6.80
CA LYS A 106 -7.92 -7.52 6.97
C LYS A 106 -7.59 -6.12 6.49
N GLU A 107 -6.51 -5.57 7.04
CA GLU A 107 -6.09 -4.19 6.81
C GLU A 107 -5.75 -3.91 5.34
N GLU A 108 -6.00 -2.65 4.95
CA GLU A 108 -5.75 -2.11 3.62
C GLU A 108 -4.26 -1.81 3.44
N ILE A 109 -3.72 -2.12 2.27
CA ILE A 109 -2.32 -1.80 1.93
C ILE A 109 -2.21 -0.30 1.71
N ILE A 110 -1.25 0.34 2.37
CA ILE A 110 -1.00 1.77 2.24
C ILE A 110 -0.06 2.00 1.06
N TRP A 111 -0.47 2.80 0.09
CA TRP A 111 0.32 3.10 -1.11
C TRP A 111 1.05 4.43 -0.96
N VAL A 112 2.37 4.43 -1.16
CA VAL A 112 3.23 5.60 -0.95
C VAL A 112 4.19 5.73 -2.12
N LYS A 113 4.31 6.95 -2.68
CA LYS A 113 5.33 7.25 -3.69
C LYS A 113 6.70 7.43 -3.02
N ARG A 114 7.75 6.94 -3.66
CA ARG A 114 9.14 7.06 -3.22
C ARG A 114 10.02 7.63 -4.31
#